data_AF-A0A833GGY4-F1
#
_entry.id   AF-A0A833GGY4-F1
#
_cell.length_a   1.000
_cell.length_b   1.000
_cell.length_c   1.000
_cell.angle_alpha   90.00
_cell.angle_beta   90.00
_cell.angle_gamma   90.00
#
_symmetry.space_group_name_H-M   'P 1'
#
loop_
_entity.id
_entity.type
_entity.pdbx_description
1 polymer ?
#
loop_
_entity_poly.entity_id
_entity_poly.type
_entity_poly.pdbx_seq_one_letter_code
_entity_poly.pdbx_strand_id
1 'polypeptide(L)'
;MASNGAIRIVAGNSNPVLAKEIGEYLQTDLTKAVVRRFADMEIFVEIQENVRGADVFVIQSTSFPANDHLMELLIIIDALRRASARRITAVIPYFGYSRQDRKPGPRTPISAKLVANLITHAGANRVMTLDLHAGQIQGFFDIPTDNLYASPVMVRDIRERFDLEKLMVVSPDVGGVVRARGLAKRINAPLAIIDKRRERPGDSEVMNVIGDPRGHTCILVDDIVDSGGTLVNAADALLEQGAADVYAYISHGVLSGGAVARVSNSRLKELVITDSIQPTEPVRNTKNIRVLPIAQLIGEAIGRTAAEESVSSLFD
;
A
#
# COMPACT_ATOMS: atom_id res chain seq x y z
N MET A 1 -26.70 27.30 -0.89
CA MET A 1 -25.50 26.64 -0.35
C MET A 1 -24.81 25.99 -1.53
N ALA A 2 -23.60 26.42 -1.88
CA ALA A 2 -22.91 25.91 -3.05
C ALA A 2 -22.78 24.38 -2.91
N SER A 3 -23.35 23.62 -3.84
CA SER A 3 -23.11 22.19 -3.92
C SER A 3 -21.60 22.00 -4.05
N ASN A 4 -20.93 21.54 -2.98
CA ASN A 4 -19.60 20.97 -3.14
C ASN A 4 -19.73 19.93 -4.27
N GLY A 5 -18.98 20.15 -5.36
CA GLY A 5 -19.20 19.44 -6.62
C GLY A 5 -19.31 17.94 -6.39
N ALA A 6 -20.32 17.30 -7.01
CA ALA A 6 -20.63 15.90 -6.78
C ALA A 6 -19.36 15.03 -6.85
N ILE A 7 -19.19 14.14 -5.86
CA ILE A 7 -18.11 13.17 -5.82
C ILE A 7 -18.23 12.27 -7.05
N ARG A 8 -17.13 12.11 -7.80
CA ARG A 8 -17.04 11.17 -8.91
C ARG A 8 -15.86 10.26 -8.69
N ILE A 9 -16.09 8.95 -8.72
CA ILE A 9 -15.03 7.95 -8.57
C ILE A 9 -14.76 7.38 -9.96
N VAL A 10 -13.50 7.40 -10.39
CA VAL A 10 -13.04 6.80 -11.64
C VAL A 10 -12.03 5.72 -11.30
N ALA A 11 -12.17 4.52 -11.84
CA ALA A 11 -11.22 3.44 -11.65
C ALA A 11 -10.33 3.27 -12.89
N GLY A 12 -9.04 3.05 -12.68
CA GLY A 12 -8.19 2.42 -13.70
C GLY A 12 -8.25 0.89 -13.62
N ASN A 13 -7.36 0.20 -14.34
CA ASN A 13 -7.39 -1.28 -14.41
C ASN A 13 -6.61 -1.99 -13.30
N SER A 14 -5.90 -1.28 -12.42
CA SER A 14 -5.03 -1.92 -11.43
C SER A 14 -5.76 -2.65 -10.31
N ASN A 15 -6.94 -2.16 -9.92
CA ASN A 15 -7.76 -2.76 -8.87
C ASN A 15 -9.23 -2.30 -8.92
N PRO A 16 -9.99 -2.70 -9.96
CA PRO A 16 -11.41 -2.34 -10.08
C PRO A 16 -12.28 -2.87 -8.93
N VAL A 17 -11.85 -3.94 -8.25
CA VAL A 17 -12.57 -4.50 -7.10
C VAL A 17 -12.55 -3.51 -5.93
N LEU A 18 -11.37 -3.05 -5.51
CA LEU A 18 -11.23 -2.05 -4.45
C LEU A 18 -11.97 -0.75 -4.81
N ALA A 19 -11.88 -0.28 -6.05
CA ALA A 19 -12.59 0.92 -6.48
C ALA A 19 -14.12 0.78 -6.34
N LYS A 20 -14.67 -0.38 -6.69
CA LYS A 20 -16.10 -0.67 -6.52
C LYS A 20 -16.51 -0.70 -5.06
N GLU A 21 -15.73 -1.35 -4.20
CA GLU A 21 -16.00 -1.42 -2.75
C GLU A 21 -15.91 -0.04 -2.08
N ILE A 22 -14.99 0.83 -2.53
CA ILE A 22 -14.94 2.24 -2.11
C ILE A 22 -16.21 2.99 -2.54
N GLY A 23 -16.67 2.77 -3.77
CA GLY A 23 -17.92 3.34 -4.27
C GLY A 23 -19.14 2.89 -3.47
N GLU A 24 -19.21 1.60 -3.11
CA GLU A 24 -20.26 1.06 -2.25
C GLU A 24 -20.27 1.70 -0.86
N TYR A 25 -19.09 1.88 -0.24
CA TYR A 25 -18.96 2.59 1.04
C TYR A 25 -19.48 4.03 0.97
N LEU A 26 -19.15 4.74 -0.12
CA LEU A 26 -19.56 6.12 -0.37
C LEU A 26 -20.97 6.24 -0.98
N GLN A 27 -21.68 5.13 -1.18
CA GLN A 27 -22.98 5.08 -1.86
C GLN A 27 -22.96 5.81 -3.21
N THR A 28 -21.86 5.67 -3.94
CA THR A 28 -21.60 6.36 -5.21
C THR A 28 -21.12 5.34 -6.25
N ASP A 29 -21.83 5.24 -7.37
CA ASP A 29 -21.41 4.38 -8.48
C ASP A 29 -20.10 4.88 -9.13
N LEU A 30 -19.34 3.94 -9.68
CA LEU A 30 -18.18 4.28 -10.51
C LEU A 30 -18.64 5.05 -11.76
N THR A 31 -17.95 6.16 -12.02
CA THR A 31 -18.13 6.96 -13.23
C THR A 31 -17.76 6.10 -14.43
N LYS A 32 -18.65 5.99 -15.42
CA LYS A 32 -18.38 5.22 -16.63
C LYS A 32 -17.17 5.78 -17.37
N ALA A 33 -16.16 4.94 -17.54
CA ALA A 33 -14.98 5.23 -18.30
C ALA A 33 -14.55 3.98 -19.07
N VAL A 34 -13.99 4.19 -20.26
CA VAL A 34 -13.33 3.14 -21.04
C VAL A 34 -11.83 3.34 -20.86
N VAL A 35 -11.16 2.35 -20.28
CA VAL A 35 -9.70 2.29 -20.16
C VAL A 35 -9.24 1.01 -20.86
N ARG A 36 -8.78 1.12 -22.09
CA ARG A 36 -8.43 -0.03 -22.94
C ARG A 36 -7.10 0.18 -23.64
N ARG A 37 -6.64 -0.84 -24.34
CA ARG A 37 -5.44 -0.78 -25.19
C ARG A 37 -5.81 -0.88 -26.66
N PHE A 38 -5.05 -0.20 -27.52
CA PHE A 38 -5.02 -0.46 -28.96
C PHE A 38 -4.21 -1.73 -29.26
N ALA A 39 -4.18 -2.15 -30.53
CA ALA A 39 -3.51 -3.37 -30.95
C ALA A 39 -1.98 -3.34 -30.74
N ASP A 40 -1.39 -2.15 -30.69
CA ASP A 40 0.03 -1.88 -30.41
C ASP A 40 0.31 -1.62 -28.93
N MET A 41 -0.67 -1.84 -28.05
CA MET A 41 -0.63 -1.65 -26.60
C MET A 41 -0.66 -0.19 -26.10
N GLU A 42 -0.83 0.80 -26.98
CA GLU A 42 -1.09 2.17 -26.54
C GLU A 42 -2.39 2.25 -25.72
N ILE A 43 -2.35 3.01 -24.63
CA ILE A 43 -3.48 3.17 -23.71
C ILE A 43 -4.44 4.23 -24.24
N PHE A 44 -5.72 3.88 -24.29
CA PHE A 44 -6.82 4.78 -24.62
C PHE A 44 -7.76 4.94 -23.43
N VAL A 45 -8.09 6.19 -23.11
CA VAL A 45 -9.04 6.54 -22.06
C VAL A 45 -10.14 7.43 -22.62
N GLU A 46 -11.38 7.10 -22.29
CA GLU A 46 -12.55 7.94 -22.56
C GLU A 46 -13.45 8.00 -21.32
N ILE A 47 -13.72 9.21 -20.82
CA ILE A 47 -14.67 9.43 -19.73
C ILE A 47 -16.07 9.62 -20.36
N GLN A 48 -17.00 8.71 -20.04
CA GLN A 48 -18.30 8.62 -20.70
C GLN A 48 -19.42 9.39 -19.97
N GLU A 49 -19.08 10.10 -18.90
CA GLU A 49 -20.00 10.90 -18.10
C GLU A 49 -19.49 12.34 -17.93
N ASN A 50 -20.42 13.26 -17.69
CA ASN A 50 -20.07 14.65 -17.42
C ASN A 50 -19.42 14.80 -16.05
N VAL A 51 -18.15 15.19 -16.05
CA VAL A 51 -17.33 15.47 -14.85
C VAL A 51 -17.06 16.97 -14.65
N ARG A 52 -17.66 17.85 -15.45
CA ARG A 52 -17.42 19.30 -15.38
C ARG A 52 -17.79 19.83 -13.99
N GLY A 53 -16.83 20.50 -13.34
CA GLY A 53 -17.04 21.07 -12.01
C GLY A 53 -17.06 20.05 -10.86
N ALA A 54 -16.91 18.76 -11.14
CA ALA A 54 -16.94 17.70 -10.13
C ALA A 54 -15.65 17.62 -9.32
N ASP A 55 -15.74 17.02 -8.13
CA ASP A 55 -14.59 16.57 -7.33
C ASP A 55 -14.34 15.09 -7.65
N VAL A 56 -13.26 14.82 -8.39
CA VAL A 56 -13.00 13.51 -9.00
C VAL A 56 -11.88 12.80 -8.27
N PHE A 57 -12.10 11.54 -7.91
CA PHE A 57 -11.14 10.66 -7.26
C PHE A 57 -10.79 9.52 -8.22
N VAL A 58 -9.52 9.43 -8.63
CA VAL A 58 -9.03 8.39 -9.53
C VAL A 58 -8.39 7.29 -8.71
N ILE A 59 -9.01 6.11 -8.66
CA ILE A 59 -8.49 4.95 -7.93
C ILE A 59 -7.58 4.15 -8.86
N GLN A 60 -6.28 4.20 -8.61
CA GLN A 60 -5.29 3.44 -9.38
C GLN A 60 -4.02 3.21 -8.58
N SER A 61 -3.76 1.97 -8.19
CA SER A 61 -2.44 1.55 -7.74
C SER A 61 -1.47 1.47 -8.92
N THR A 62 -0.20 1.76 -8.69
CA THR A 62 0.86 1.65 -9.71
C THR A 62 1.64 0.33 -9.56
N SER A 63 0.90 -0.76 -9.31
CA SER A 63 1.38 -2.14 -9.23
C SER A 63 1.57 -2.78 -10.60
N PHE A 64 2.10 -4.00 -10.68
CA PHE A 64 2.33 -4.69 -11.95
C PHE A 64 1.05 -4.78 -12.82
N PRO A 65 1.14 -4.51 -14.14
CA PRO A 65 2.27 -3.93 -14.86
C PRO A 65 2.44 -2.43 -14.56
N ALA A 66 3.53 -2.08 -13.87
CA ALA A 66 3.67 -0.78 -13.19
C ALA A 66 3.65 0.42 -14.13
N ASN A 67 4.28 0.29 -15.29
CA ASN A 67 4.38 1.38 -16.26
C ASN A 67 3.05 1.64 -16.96
N ASP A 68 2.34 0.57 -17.30
CA ASP A 68 1.02 0.68 -17.93
C ASP A 68 0.01 1.29 -16.95
N HIS A 69 -0.03 0.82 -15.70
CA HIS A 69 -0.92 1.41 -14.69
C HIS A 69 -0.58 2.87 -14.35
N LEU A 70 0.72 3.22 -14.36
CA LEU A 70 1.14 4.61 -14.24
C LEU A 70 0.66 5.43 -15.44
N MET A 71 0.86 4.95 -16.67
CA MET A 71 0.40 5.66 -17.86
C MET A 71 -1.12 5.79 -17.91
N GLU A 72 -1.87 4.75 -17.53
CA GLU A 72 -3.33 4.82 -17.37
C GLU A 72 -3.72 5.93 -16.37
N LEU A 73 -3.08 6.00 -15.20
CA LEU A 73 -3.34 7.06 -14.22
C LEU A 73 -3.14 8.45 -14.83
N LEU A 74 -1.99 8.67 -15.48
CA LEU A 74 -1.65 9.96 -16.07
C LEU A 74 -2.64 10.37 -17.17
N ILE A 75 -3.04 9.43 -18.03
CA ILE A 75 -3.99 9.68 -19.13
C ILE A 75 -5.40 9.91 -18.58
N ILE A 76 -5.83 9.18 -17.54
CA ILE A 76 -7.12 9.43 -16.87
C ILE A 76 -7.14 10.85 -16.27
N ILE A 77 -6.08 11.25 -15.57
CA ILE A 77 -5.96 12.59 -14.98
C ILE A 77 -6.01 13.67 -16.08
N ASP A 78 -5.26 13.51 -17.17
CA ASP A 78 -5.27 14.47 -18.29
C ASP A 78 -6.66 14.57 -18.95
N ALA A 79 -7.34 13.44 -19.18
CA ALA A 79 -8.70 13.41 -19.72
C ALA A 79 -9.69 14.16 -18.81
N LEU A 80 -9.65 13.93 -17.50
CA LEU A 80 -10.48 14.63 -16.52
C LEU A 80 -10.21 16.13 -16.47
N ARG A 81 -8.94 16.52 -16.52
CA ARG A 81 -8.53 17.93 -16.55
C ARG A 81 -9.07 18.64 -17.79
N ARG A 82 -8.94 18.02 -18.97
CA ARG A 82 -9.49 18.55 -20.23
C ARG A 82 -11.02 18.57 -20.23
N ALA A 83 -11.64 17.62 -19.55
CA ALA A 83 -13.09 17.59 -19.31
C ALA A 83 -13.57 18.60 -18.24
N SER A 84 -12.68 19.48 -17.75
CA SER A 84 -13.00 20.57 -16.80
C SER A 84 -13.49 20.09 -15.43
N ALA A 85 -12.94 18.97 -14.93
CA ALA A 85 -13.07 18.61 -13.52
C ALA A 85 -12.57 19.77 -12.63
N ARG A 86 -13.27 20.05 -11.51
CA ARG A 86 -12.89 21.15 -10.60
C ARG A 86 -11.64 20.79 -9.81
N ARG A 87 -11.59 19.54 -9.32
CA ARG A 87 -10.51 18.99 -8.50
C ARG A 87 -10.33 17.52 -8.85
N ILE A 88 -9.08 17.09 -8.99
CA ILE A 88 -8.69 15.72 -9.29
C ILE A 88 -7.76 15.23 -8.18
N THR A 89 -8.20 14.23 -7.43
CA THR A 89 -7.39 13.55 -6.43
C THR A 89 -6.93 12.20 -6.99
N ALA A 90 -5.62 11.99 -7.09
CA ALA A 90 -5.07 10.69 -7.43
C ALA A 90 -5.03 9.82 -6.17
N VAL A 91 -5.90 8.82 -6.11
CA VAL A 91 -5.94 7.84 -5.02
C VAL A 91 -5.12 6.64 -5.45
N ILE A 92 -3.94 6.48 -4.87
CA ILE A 92 -2.91 5.51 -5.25
C ILE A 92 -2.64 4.58 -4.05
N PRO A 93 -3.47 3.55 -3.82
CA PRO A 93 -3.34 2.67 -2.65
C PRO A 93 -1.96 2.00 -2.56
N TYR A 94 -1.33 1.68 -3.68
CA TYR A 94 0.08 1.30 -3.73
C TYR A 94 0.85 2.21 -4.69
N PHE A 95 1.78 3.00 -4.13
CA PHE A 95 2.69 3.86 -4.89
C PHE A 95 3.92 3.07 -5.34
N GLY A 96 3.87 2.55 -6.57
CA GLY A 96 5.02 1.99 -7.27
C GLY A 96 6.16 3.00 -7.38
N TYR A 97 7.37 2.51 -7.62
CA TYR A 97 8.61 3.30 -7.56
C TYR A 97 8.98 3.90 -6.20
N SER A 98 8.15 3.76 -5.16
CA SER A 98 8.40 4.27 -3.80
C SER A 98 9.73 3.84 -3.18
N ARG A 99 10.24 2.65 -3.52
CA ARG A 99 11.56 2.15 -3.07
C ARG A 99 12.76 2.85 -3.74
N GLN A 100 12.52 3.73 -4.72
CA GLN A 100 13.53 4.51 -5.43
C GLN A 100 13.39 6.00 -5.03
N ASP A 101 13.41 6.25 -3.72
CA ASP A 101 13.18 7.53 -3.04
C ASP A 101 14.45 8.37 -2.84
N ARG A 102 15.63 7.77 -3.02
CA ARG A 102 16.92 8.45 -2.87
C ARG A 102 17.88 8.00 -3.95
N LYS A 103 19.02 8.67 -4.00
CA LYS A 103 20.14 8.33 -4.89
C LYS A 103 21.13 7.42 -4.15
N PRO A 104 21.06 6.07 -4.27
CA PRO A 104 21.97 5.18 -3.57
C PRO A 104 23.41 5.24 -4.10
N GLY A 105 23.63 5.75 -5.32
CA GLY A 105 24.94 5.88 -5.92
C GLY A 105 25.00 6.94 -7.03
N PRO A 106 26.19 7.26 -7.56
CA PRO A 106 26.32 8.22 -8.64
C PRO A 106 25.52 7.76 -9.88
N ARG A 107 24.85 8.71 -10.54
CA ARG A 107 24.09 8.51 -11.80
C ARG A 107 22.88 7.57 -11.71
N THR A 108 22.28 7.39 -10.52
CA THR A 108 20.98 6.72 -10.39
C THR A 108 19.83 7.76 -10.28
N PRO A 109 18.61 7.43 -10.75
CA PRO A 109 17.47 8.32 -10.62
C PRO A 109 16.91 8.35 -9.19
N ILE A 110 16.03 9.32 -8.93
CA ILE A 110 15.08 9.32 -7.81
C ILE A 110 13.70 9.13 -8.45
N SER A 111 13.37 7.88 -8.82
CA SER A 111 12.19 7.60 -9.64
C SER A 111 10.89 7.93 -8.93
N ALA A 112 10.83 7.83 -7.59
CA ALA A 112 9.67 8.29 -6.82
C ALA A 112 9.39 9.80 -7.06
N LYS A 113 10.44 10.64 -7.11
CA LYS A 113 10.30 12.07 -7.43
C LYS A 113 9.92 12.31 -8.89
N LEU A 114 10.48 11.52 -9.82
CA LEU A 114 10.06 11.59 -11.23
C LEU A 114 8.57 11.28 -11.38
N VAL A 115 8.09 10.19 -10.77
CA VAL A 115 6.67 9.80 -10.81
C VAL A 115 5.79 10.85 -10.14
N ALA A 116 6.21 11.39 -8.99
CA ALA A 116 5.49 12.49 -8.33
C ALA A 116 5.35 13.72 -9.24
N ASN A 117 6.42 14.08 -9.96
CA ASN A 117 6.38 15.15 -10.95
C ASN A 117 5.38 14.84 -12.07
N LEU A 118 5.42 13.62 -12.64
CA LEU A 118 4.53 13.24 -13.74
C LEU A 118 3.05 13.34 -13.33
N ILE A 119 2.69 12.82 -12.15
CA ILE A 119 1.32 12.88 -11.62
C ILE A 119 0.87 14.33 -11.42
N THR A 120 1.73 15.16 -10.84
CA THR A 120 1.46 16.59 -10.63
C THR A 120 1.28 17.31 -11.97
N HIS A 121 2.15 17.07 -12.95
CA HIS A 121 2.11 17.74 -14.26
C HIS A 121 0.94 17.27 -15.14
N ALA A 122 0.52 16.01 -15.03
CA ALA A 122 -0.69 15.51 -15.68
C ALA A 122 -1.92 16.33 -15.24
N GLY A 123 -1.96 16.75 -13.97
CA GLY A 123 -2.98 17.67 -13.47
C GLY A 123 -3.64 17.25 -12.16
N ALA A 124 -3.05 16.33 -11.40
CA ALA A 124 -3.54 16.03 -10.05
C ALA A 124 -3.46 17.28 -9.16
N ASN A 125 -4.51 17.53 -8.38
CA ASN A 125 -4.54 18.60 -7.39
C ASN A 125 -4.20 18.11 -5.98
N ARG A 126 -4.35 16.80 -5.74
CA ARG A 126 -4.05 16.12 -4.47
C ARG A 126 -3.66 14.68 -4.75
N VAL A 127 -2.85 14.10 -3.88
CA VAL A 127 -2.58 12.66 -3.84
C VAL A 127 -3.08 12.09 -2.52
N MET A 128 -3.70 10.92 -2.58
CA MET A 128 -4.02 10.11 -1.41
C MET A 128 -3.40 8.73 -1.62
N THR A 129 -2.64 8.24 -0.66
CA THR A 129 -1.93 6.96 -0.77
C THR A 129 -1.95 6.23 0.57
N LEU A 130 -1.46 4.99 0.60
CA LEU A 130 -1.39 4.16 1.81
C LEU A 130 0.05 3.73 2.01
N ASP A 131 0.55 3.88 3.24
CA ASP A 131 1.85 3.36 3.71
C ASP A 131 3.00 3.53 2.71
N LEU A 132 3.29 4.79 2.32
CA LEU A 132 4.50 5.10 1.56
C LEU A 132 5.74 4.45 2.17
N HIS A 133 6.58 3.86 1.30
CA HIS A 133 7.84 3.23 1.70
C HIS A 133 8.71 4.16 2.57
N ALA A 134 8.77 5.44 2.18
CA ALA A 134 9.43 6.49 2.93
C ALA A 134 8.48 7.69 3.10
N GLY A 135 8.29 8.14 4.35
CA GLY A 135 7.41 9.26 4.65
C GLY A 135 7.82 10.59 3.98
N GLN A 136 9.10 10.71 3.63
CA GLN A 136 9.69 11.84 2.91
C GLN A 136 9.14 12.00 1.47
N ILE A 137 8.58 10.93 0.89
CA ILE A 137 7.98 10.98 -0.46
C ILE A 137 6.84 12.00 -0.52
N GLN A 138 6.16 12.29 0.59
CA GLN A 138 5.18 13.38 0.65
C GLN A 138 5.79 14.73 0.23
N GLY A 139 7.06 14.99 0.56
CA GLY A 139 7.80 16.18 0.14
C GLY A 139 8.26 16.16 -1.33
N PHE A 140 8.00 15.09 -2.08
CA PHE A 140 8.24 15.07 -3.52
C PHE A 140 7.09 15.67 -4.32
N PHE A 141 5.91 15.76 -3.72
CA PHE A 141 4.74 16.40 -4.31
C PHE A 141 4.68 17.87 -3.87
N ASP A 142 4.48 18.77 -4.84
CA ASP A 142 4.21 20.18 -4.57
C ASP A 142 2.71 20.43 -4.25
N ILE A 143 1.90 19.37 -4.37
CA ILE A 143 0.47 19.33 -4.08
C ILE A 143 0.19 18.58 -2.76
N PRO A 144 -0.92 18.87 -2.07
CA PRO A 144 -1.30 18.15 -0.85
C PRO A 144 -1.26 16.63 -1.04
N THR A 145 -0.63 15.94 -0.11
CA THR A 145 -0.47 14.47 -0.15
C THR A 145 -0.89 13.89 1.19
N ASP A 146 -1.96 13.11 1.19
CA ASP A 146 -2.43 12.38 2.36
C ASP A 146 -1.87 10.95 2.32
N ASN A 147 -0.91 10.65 3.21
CA ASN A 147 -0.42 9.29 3.41
C ASN A 147 -1.23 8.60 4.52
N LEU A 148 -2.17 7.76 4.13
CA LEU A 148 -2.94 6.90 5.03
C LEU A 148 -2.04 5.80 5.60
N TYR A 149 -2.45 5.21 6.71
CA TYR A 149 -1.77 4.08 7.35
C TYR A 149 -2.72 2.89 7.45
N ALA A 150 -2.27 1.68 7.09
CA ALA A 150 -3.04 0.45 7.27
C ALA A 150 -3.07 0.00 8.75
N SER A 151 -2.19 0.58 9.57
CA SER A 151 -2.02 0.21 10.98
C SER A 151 -3.33 0.15 11.79
N PRO A 152 -4.30 1.08 11.68
CA PRO A 152 -5.58 0.96 12.39
C PRO A 152 -6.37 -0.31 12.02
N VAL A 153 -6.41 -0.66 10.72
CA VAL A 153 -7.08 -1.88 10.23
C VAL A 153 -6.37 -3.14 10.75
N MET A 154 -5.03 -3.15 10.69
CA MET A 154 -4.21 -4.26 11.20
C MET A 154 -4.36 -4.42 12.72
N VAL A 155 -4.37 -3.32 13.48
CA VAL A 155 -4.52 -3.34 14.94
C VAL A 155 -5.88 -3.90 15.33
N ARG A 156 -6.95 -3.54 14.62
CA ARG A 156 -8.29 -4.12 14.86
C ARG A 156 -8.27 -5.63 14.67
N ASP A 157 -7.74 -6.09 13.54
CA ASP A 157 -7.64 -7.52 13.22
C ASP A 157 -6.77 -8.30 14.23
N ILE A 158 -5.64 -7.72 14.66
CA ILE A 158 -4.76 -8.32 15.68
C ILE A 158 -5.50 -8.45 17.02
N ARG A 159 -6.19 -7.40 17.48
CA ARG A 159 -6.94 -7.43 18.75
C ARG A 159 -8.08 -8.45 18.75
N GLU A 160 -8.68 -8.70 17.61
CA GLU A 160 -9.77 -9.68 17.47
C GLU A 160 -9.27 -11.13 17.46
N ARG A 161 -8.01 -11.38 17.10
CA ARG A 161 -7.49 -12.73 16.82
C ARG A 161 -6.44 -13.24 17.79
N PHE A 162 -5.78 -12.36 18.55
CA PHE A 162 -4.62 -12.73 19.35
C PHE A 162 -4.76 -12.32 20.81
N ASP A 163 -4.14 -13.12 21.67
CA ASP A 163 -3.88 -12.77 23.07
C ASP A 163 -2.70 -11.79 23.12
N LEU A 164 -3.01 -10.51 23.37
CA LEU A 164 -2.02 -9.42 23.31
C LEU A 164 -0.87 -9.58 24.31
N GLU A 165 -1.10 -10.26 25.44
CA GLU A 165 -0.07 -10.47 26.47
C GLU A 165 1.04 -11.42 26.01
N LYS A 166 0.77 -12.24 24.98
CA LYS A 166 1.72 -13.19 24.40
C LYS A 166 2.40 -12.68 23.12
N LEU A 167 2.03 -11.49 22.67
CA LEU A 167 2.53 -10.96 21.39
C LEU A 167 3.89 -10.29 21.54
N MET A 168 4.68 -10.39 20.48
CA MET A 168 5.84 -9.52 20.26
C MET A 168 5.76 -8.98 18.84
N VAL A 169 5.88 -7.66 18.69
CA VAL A 169 5.96 -7.04 17.35
C VAL A 169 7.41 -7.04 16.91
N VAL A 170 7.66 -7.38 15.65
CA VAL A 170 9.01 -7.53 15.11
C VAL A 170 9.16 -6.71 13.84
N SER A 171 10.23 -5.91 13.78
CA SER A 171 10.67 -5.28 12.53
C SER A 171 11.59 -6.24 11.76
N PRO A 172 11.30 -6.58 10.50
CA PRO A 172 12.12 -7.52 9.71
C PRO A 172 13.47 -6.94 9.29
N ASP A 173 13.63 -5.61 9.39
CA ASP A 173 14.89 -4.90 9.21
C ASP A 173 14.95 -3.62 10.06
N VAL A 174 16.05 -2.88 9.95
CA VAL A 174 16.26 -1.62 10.68
C VAL A 174 15.40 -0.47 10.12
N GLY A 175 15.04 -0.49 8.84
CA GLY A 175 14.24 0.54 8.18
C GLY A 175 12.79 0.57 8.67
N GLY A 176 12.22 -0.60 8.95
CA GLY A 176 10.83 -0.78 9.42
C GLY A 176 10.59 -0.46 10.91
N VAL A 177 11.63 -0.16 11.69
CA VAL A 177 11.54 -0.08 13.17
C VAL A 177 10.52 0.95 13.65
N VAL A 178 10.42 2.09 12.97
CA VAL A 178 9.44 3.14 13.33
C VAL A 178 8.01 2.63 13.13
N ARG A 179 7.75 1.89 12.04
CA ARG A 179 6.45 1.29 11.73
C ARG A 179 6.08 0.21 12.75
N ALA A 180 7.00 -0.72 13.01
CA ALA A 180 6.83 -1.78 13.99
C ALA A 180 6.56 -1.21 15.40
N ARG A 181 7.32 -0.20 15.82
CA ARG A 181 7.12 0.51 17.10
C ARG A 181 5.74 1.18 17.18
N GLY A 182 5.28 1.79 16.10
CA GLY A 182 3.97 2.42 16.02
C GLY A 182 2.84 1.42 16.30
N LEU A 183 2.89 0.24 15.67
CA LEU A 183 1.93 -0.84 15.91
C LEU A 183 2.06 -1.40 17.32
N ALA A 184 3.29 -1.70 17.77
CA ALA A 184 3.58 -2.23 19.11
C ALA A 184 2.99 -1.36 20.23
N LYS A 185 3.12 -0.02 20.10
CA LYS A 185 2.53 0.94 21.06
C LYS A 185 1.00 0.86 21.11
N ARG A 186 0.33 0.66 19.97
CA ARG A 186 -1.15 0.59 19.90
C ARG A 186 -1.71 -0.67 20.55
N ILE A 187 -0.95 -1.77 20.55
CA ILE A 187 -1.37 -3.04 21.15
C ILE A 187 -0.65 -3.36 22.47
N ASN A 188 0.16 -2.43 22.98
CA ASN A 188 0.97 -2.59 24.19
C ASN A 188 1.85 -3.86 24.19
N ALA A 189 2.46 -4.18 23.05
CA ALA A 189 3.32 -5.35 22.90
C ALA A 189 4.83 -4.95 22.92
N PRO A 190 5.73 -5.83 23.40
CA PRO A 190 7.16 -5.66 23.23
C PRO A 190 7.58 -5.60 21.75
N LEU A 191 8.74 -4.98 21.51
CA LEU A 191 9.31 -4.80 20.18
C LEU A 191 10.64 -5.58 20.07
N ALA A 192 10.80 -6.36 19.00
CA ALA A 192 12.09 -6.88 18.56
C ALA A 192 12.45 -6.37 17.15
N ILE A 193 13.73 -6.46 16.81
CA ILE A 193 14.27 -5.98 15.55
C ILE A 193 15.20 -7.03 14.98
N ILE A 194 15.10 -7.29 13.69
CA ILE A 194 16.04 -8.14 12.99
C ILE A 194 17.12 -7.26 12.35
N ASP A 195 18.35 -7.37 12.86
CA ASP A 195 19.54 -6.76 12.27
C ASP A 195 20.13 -7.74 11.25
N LYS A 196 19.84 -7.46 9.98
CA LYS A 196 20.34 -8.23 8.84
C LYS A 196 21.72 -7.72 8.45
N ARG A 197 22.75 -8.55 8.63
CA ARG A 197 24.12 -8.26 8.15
C ARG A 197 24.46 -9.13 6.95
N ARG A 198 25.08 -8.50 5.95
CA ARG A 198 25.75 -9.18 4.83
C ARG A 198 27.22 -8.80 4.90
N GLU A 199 28.09 -9.77 5.11
CA GLU A 199 29.53 -9.51 5.11
C GLU A 199 30.04 -9.24 3.68
N ARG A 200 29.50 -9.94 2.67
CA ARG A 200 29.81 -9.70 1.24
C ARG A 200 28.59 -9.97 0.34
N PRO A 201 28.58 -9.40 -0.89
CA PRO A 201 27.60 -9.78 -1.90
C PRO A 201 27.71 -11.28 -2.24
N GLY A 202 26.66 -12.05 -1.98
CA GLY A 202 26.62 -13.49 -2.26
C GLY A 202 26.72 -14.40 -1.03
N ASP A 203 27.07 -13.85 0.15
CA ASP A 203 27.10 -14.62 1.40
C ASP A 203 25.68 -14.87 1.95
N SER A 204 25.53 -15.97 2.69
CA SER A 204 24.32 -16.28 3.45
C SER A 204 24.05 -15.19 4.50
N GLU A 205 22.80 -14.75 4.59
CA GLU A 205 22.39 -13.65 5.45
C GLU A 205 22.45 -14.08 6.92
N VAL A 206 23.21 -13.36 7.76
CA VAL A 206 23.16 -13.56 9.21
C VAL A 206 22.04 -12.67 9.77
N MET A 207 21.05 -13.31 10.36
CA MET A 207 19.90 -12.64 10.98
C MET A 207 20.12 -12.59 12.49
N ASN A 208 20.47 -11.41 13.00
CA ASN A 208 20.57 -11.21 14.44
C ASN A 208 19.26 -10.63 14.98
N VAL A 209 18.66 -11.26 15.98
CA VAL A 209 17.43 -10.77 16.61
C VAL A 209 17.80 -9.96 17.84
N ILE A 210 17.40 -8.69 17.86
CA ILE A 210 17.52 -7.79 19.00
C ILE A 210 16.17 -7.79 19.72
N GLY A 211 16.10 -8.49 20.85
CA GLY A 211 14.87 -8.80 21.61
C GLY A 211 14.89 -10.26 22.03
N ASP A 212 13.91 -10.69 22.85
CA ASP A 212 13.78 -12.09 23.28
C ASP A 212 12.46 -12.69 22.78
N PRO A 213 12.44 -13.35 21.61
CA PRO A 213 11.22 -13.87 21.02
C PRO A 213 10.70 -15.13 21.73
N ARG A 214 11.45 -15.70 22.69
CA ARG A 214 11.12 -17.00 23.31
C ARG A 214 9.73 -17.00 23.92
N GLY A 215 8.93 -17.99 23.53
CA GLY A 215 7.56 -18.19 24.01
C GLY A 215 6.53 -17.17 23.51
N HIS A 216 6.94 -16.16 22.74
CA HIS A 216 6.03 -15.16 22.19
C HIS A 216 5.50 -15.57 20.81
N THR A 217 4.27 -15.17 20.50
CA THR A 217 3.78 -15.12 19.12
C THR A 217 4.30 -13.83 18.48
N CYS A 218 5.19 -13.96 17.50
CA CYS A 218 5.82 -12.84 16.84
C CYS A 218 5.00 -12.34 15.65
N ILE A 219 4.79 -11.03 15.57
CA ILE A 219 4.11 -10.35 14.46
C ILE A 219 5.13 -9.49 13.72
N LEU A 220 5.57 -9.96 12.55
CA LEU A 220 6.40 -9.20 11.62
C LEU A 220 5.55 -8.09 10.98
N VAL A 221 6.05 -6.85 10.96
CA VAL A 221 5.35 -5.70 10.38
C VAL A 221 6.24 -5.00 9.37
N ASP A 222 5.75 -4.78 8.15
CA ASP A 222 6.47 -4.09 7.07
C ASP A 222 5.52 -3.36 6.13
N ASP A 223 6.02 -2.45 5.28
CA ASP A 223 5.19 -1.83 4.23
C ASP A 223 5.00 -2.75 3.01
N ILE A 224 6.06 -3.41 2.53
CA ILE A 224 6.02 -4.11 1.24
C ILE A 224 6.61 -5.51 1.36
N VAL A 225 5.89 -6.51 0.87
CA VAL A 225 6.43 -7.85 0.61
C VAL A 225 6.50 -8.09 -0.89
N ASP A 226 7.73 -8.12 -1.41
CA ASP A 226 8.01 -8.31 -2.83
C ASP A 226 8.34 -9.77 -3.15
N SER A 227 9.59 -10.19 -2.94
CA SER A 227 9.96 -11.60 -3.15
C SER A 227 9.58 -12.49 -1.97
N GLY A 228 9.37 -11.93 -0.78
CA GLY A 228 9.11 -12.70 0.46
C GLY A 228 10.36 -13.34 1.10
N GLY A 229 11.56 -13.16 0.53
CA GLY A 229 12.79 -13.76 1.05
C GLY A 229 13.15 -13.26 2.46
N THR A 230 13.23 -11.93 2.64
CA THR A 230 13.51 -11.34 3.97
C THR A 230 12.48 -11.78 5.01
N LEU A 231 11.20 -11.82 4.63
CA LEU A 231 10.12 -12.17 5.53
C LEU A 231 10.19 -13.62 6.01
N VAL A 232 10.45 -14.57 5.10
CA VAL A 232 10.58 -15.98 5.45
C VAL A 232 11.85 -16.24 6.27
N ASN A 233 12.98 -15.64 5.89
CA ASN A 233 14.22 -15.76 6.67
C ASN A 233 14.06 -15.18 8.08
N ALA A 234 13.32 -14.07 8.21
CA ALA A 234 12.98 -13.48 9.49
C ALA A 234 12.12 -14.42 10.35
N ALA A 235 11.12 -15.07 9.77
CA ALA A 235 10.28 -16.04 10.46
C ALA A 235 11.08 -17.25 10.93
N ASP A 236 11.98 -17.78 10.09
CA ASP A 236 12.83 -18.90 10.45
C ASP A 236 13.76 -18.55 11.63
N ALA A 237 14.42 -17.39 11.58
CA ALA A 237 15.29 -16.92 12.66
C ALA A 237 14.56 -16.75 14.00
N LEU A 238 13.34 -16.20 13.99
CA LEU A 238 12.52 -16.04 15.20
C LEU A 238 12.14 -17.40 15.80
N LEU A 239 11.73 -18.35 14.96
CA LEU A 239 11.35 -19.69 15.41
C LEU A 239 12.56 -20.48 15.92
N GLU A 240 13.72 -20.35 15.29
CA GLU A 240 14.98 -20.96 15.76
C GLU A 240 15.40 -20.41 17.12
N GLN A 241 15.07 -19.14 17.41
CA GLN A 241 15.27 -18.53 18.72
C GLN A 241 14.12 -18.79 19.71
N GLY A 242 13.17 -19.65 19.37
CA GLY A 242 12.14 -20.13 20.30
C GLY A 242 10.84 -19.33 20.32
N ALA A 243 10.56 -18.51 19.31
CA ALA A 243 9.22 -17.97 19.09
C ALA A 243 8.19 -19.12 19.04
N ALA A 244 7.02 -18.92 19.62
CA ALA A 244 5.94 -19.91 19.60
C ALA A 244 5.35 -20.03 18.19
N ASP A 245 5.03 -18.88 17.58
CA ASP A 245 4.47 -18.76 16.24
C ASP A 245 4.94 -17.45 15.60
N VAL A 246 4.95 -17.40 14.26
CA VAL A 246 5.27 -16.16 13.53
C VAL A 246 4.18 -15.87 12.50
N TYR A 247 3.67 -14.64 12.55
CA TYR A 247 2.71 -14.04 11.63
C TYR A 247 3.34 -12.82 10.97
N ALA A 248 2.82 -12.40 9.82
CA ALA A 248 3.25 -11.17 9.15
C ALA A 248 2.05 -10.30 8.79
N TYR A 249 2.15 -8.99 9.03
CA TYR A 249 1.19 -7.98 8.61
C TYR A 249 1.90 -6.96 7.74
N ILE A 250 1.55 -6.93 6.46
CA ILE A 250 2.24 -6.15 5.45
C ILE A 250 1.24 -5.30 4.69
N SER A 251 1.53 -4.01 4.50
CA SER A 251 0.57 -3.13 3.82
C SER A 251 0.39 -3.55 2.35
N HIS A 252 1.46 -3.82 1.62
CA HIS A 252 1.41 -4.08 0.18
C HIS A 252 1.99 -5.45 -0.19
N GLY A 253 1.11 -6.35 -0.63
CA GLY A 253 1.50 -7.66 -1.17
C GLY A 253 1.90 -7.59 -2.64
N VAL A 254 3.12 -7.14 -2.95
CA VAL A 254 3.64 -7.14 -4.33
C VAL A 254 3.85 -8.58 -4.84
N LEU A 255 4.37 -9.45 -3.97
CA LEU A 255 4.43 -10.91 -4.16
C LEU A 255 4.91 -11.36 -5.55
N SER A 256 6.02 -10.79 -6.01
CA SER A 256 6.55 -11.05 -7.35
C SER A 256 7.30 -12.39 -7.46
N GLY A 257 7.37 -12.93 -8.68
CA GLY A 257 8.07 -14.17 -8.97
C GLY A 257 7.53 -15.35 -8.14
N GLY A 258 8.42 -16.07 -7.47
CA GLY A 258 8.07 -17.23 -6.63
C GLY A 258 7.58 -16.89 -5.22
N ALA A 259 7.23 -15.64 -4.91
CA ALA A 259 6.91 -15.20 -3.55
C ALA A 259 5.74 -15.96 -2.92
N VAL A 260 4.65 -16.18 -3.67
CA VAL A 260 3.47 -16.92 -3.17
C VAL A 260 3.86 -18.34 -2.78
N ALA A 261 4.58 -19.06 -3.66
CA ALA A 261 5.07 -20.40 -3.37
C ALA A 261 6.05 -20.42 -2.18
N ARG A 262 6.91 -19.39 -2.06
CA ARG A 262 7.83 -19.25 -0.94
C ARG A 262 7.10 -19.11 0.38
N VAL A 263 6.09 -18.25 0.45
CA VAL A 263 5.26 -18.07 1.65
C VAL A 263 4.47 -19.34 1.95
N SER A 264 3.87 -19.97 0.93
CA SER A 264 3.10 -21.21 1.09
C SER A 264 3.92 -22.37 1.67
N ASN A 265 5.22 -22.45 1.36
CA ASN A 265 6.11 -23.50 1.84
C ASN A 265 6.96 -23.08 3.05
N SER A 266 6.73 -21.87 3.58
CA SER A 266 7.49 -21.35 4.72
C SER A 266 6.91 -21.83 6.06
N ARG A 267 7.65 -21.53 7.13
CA ARG A 267 7.20 -21.75 8.52
C ARG A 267 6.31 -20.62 9.07
N LEU A 268 6.02 -19.60 8.25
CA LEU A 268 5.10 -18.52 8.61
C LEU A 268 3.67 -19.07 8.74
N LYS A 269 3.01 -18.80 9.89
CA LYS A 269 1.65 -19.26 10.15
C LYS A 269 0.64 -18.61 9.22
N GLU A 270 0.76 -17.29 9.02
CA GLU A 270 -0.09 -16.54 8.11
C GLU A 270 0.62 -15.25 7.69
N LEU A 271 0.58 -14.94 6.40
CA LEU A 271 0.87 -13.64 5.84
C LEU A 271 -0.44 -12.89 5.64
N VAL A 272 -0.58 -11.76 6.30
CA VAL A 272 -1.71 -10.85 6.18
C VAL A 272 -1.27 -9.66 5.34
N ILE A 273 -1.94 -9.42 4.22
CA ILE A 273 -1.70 -8.27 3.34
C ILE A 273 -2.98 -7.43 3.22
N THR A 274 -2.88 -6.16 2.82
CA THR A 274 -4.07 -5.43 2.37
C THR A 274 -4.39 -5.72 0.90
N ASP A 275 -5.58 -5.35 0.47
CA ASP A 275 -6.00 -5.30 -0.93
C ASP A 275 -5.58 -4.02 -1.66
N SER A 276 -4.59 -3.26 -1.17
CA SER A 276 -3.99 -2.12 -1.90
C SER A 276 -3.42 -2.51 -3.27
N ILE A 277 -3.04 -3.77 -3.46
CA ILE A 277 -2.75 -4.40 -4.74
C ILE A 277 -3.77 -5.51 -4.94
N GLN A 278 -4.38 -5.59 -6.13
CA GLN A 278 -5.39 -6.59 -6.41
C GLN A 278 -4.82 -8.01 -6.21
N PRO A 279 -5.38 -8.83 -5.30
CA PRO A 279 -4.90 -10.18 -5.06
C PRO A 279 -5.07 -11.07 -6.29
N THR A 280 -3.97 -11.67 -6.76
CA THR A 280 -3.96 -12.63 -7.86
C THR A 280 -4.59 -13.97 -7.45
N GLU A 281 -4.94 -14.82 -8.41
CA GLU A 281 -5.47 -16.17 -8.11
C GLU A 281 -4.54 -17.01 -7.22
N PRO A 282 -3.21 -17.06 -7.46
CA PRO A 282 -2.30 -17.74 -6.54
C PRO A 282 -2.37 -17.22 -5.10
N VAL A 283 -2.49 -15.90 -4.92
CA VAL A 283 -2.64 -15.30 -3.59
C VAL A 283 -3.93 -15.75 -2.94
N ARG A 284 -5.06 -15.70 -3.66
CA ARG A 284 -6.39 -16.09 -3.14
C ARG A 284 -6.49 -17.58 -2.80
N ASN A 285 -5.76 -18.42 -3.51
CA ASN A 285 -5.78 -19.88 -3.34
C ASN A 285 -4.78 -20.39 -2.29
N THR A 286 -3.92 -19.52 -1.76
CA THR A 286 -2.90 -19.89 -0.78
C THR A 286 -3.46 -19.79 0.64
N LYS A 287 -3.49 -20.92 1.36
CA LYS A 287 -4.15 -21.03 2.67
C LYS A 287 -3.57 -20.15 3.77
N ASN A 288 -2.26 -19.88 3.72
CA ASN A 288 -1.56 -19.05 4.70
C ASN A 288 -1.33 -17.62 4.20
N ILE A 289 -2.08 -17.16 3.19
CA ILE A 289 -2.14 -15.74 2.82
C ILE A 289 -3.57 -15.25 2.98
N ARG A 290 -3.76 -14.17 3.72
CA ARG A 290 -5.06 -13.54 3.97
C ARG A 290 -5.03 -12.07 3.58
N VAL A 291 -6.14 -11.59 3.04
CA VAL A 291 -6.30 -10.22 2.57
C VAL A 291 -7.20 -9.45 3.53
N LEU A 292 -6.73 -8.29 4.00
CA LEU A 292 -7.49 -7.32 4.77
C LEU A 292 -8.04 -6.23 3.85
N PRO A 293 -9.36 -6.06 3.77
CA PRO A 293 -9.96 -5.02 2.94
C PRO A 293 -9.72 -3.62 3.53
N ILE A 294 -9.37 -2.66 2.68
CA ILE A 294 -9.13 -1.25 3.07
C ILE A 294 -10.14 -0.28 2.46
N ALA A 295 -11.15 -0.78 1.74
CA ALA A 295 -12.15 0.05 1.08
C ALA A 295 -12.82 1.06 2.03
N GLN A 296 -13.15 0.65 3.26
CA GLN A 296 -13.72 1.55 4.28
C GLN A 296 -12.76 2.66 4.69
N LEU A 297 -11.47 2.34 4.89
CA LEU A 297 -10.45 3.33 5.27
C LEU A 297 -10.27 4.39 4.18
N ILE A 298 -10.15 3.95 2.92
CA ILE A 298 -9.97 4.85 1.78
C ILE A 298 -11.26 5.63 1.49
N GLY A 299 -12.41 4.96 1.53
CA GLY A 299 -13.72 5.58 1.33
C GLY A 299 -13.98 6.69 2.34
N GLU A 300 -13.70 6.44 3.62
CA GLU A 300 -13.82 7.45 4.67
C GLU A 300 -12.88 8.65 4.44
N ALA A 301 -11.62 8.40 4.05
CA ALA A 301 -10.68 9.45 3.72
C ALA A 301 -11.14 10.30 2.51
N ILE A 302 -11.71 9.68 1.48
CA ILE A 302 -12.30 10.37 0.32
C ILE A 302 -13.49 11.22 0.77
N GLY A 303 -14.41 10.65 1.57
CA GLY A 303 -15.59 11.34 2.07
C GLY A 303 -15.21 12.61 2.85
N ARG A 304 -14.24 12.49 3.77
CA ARG A 304 -13.71 13.63 4.53
C ARG A 304 -13.03 14.66 3.65
N THR A 305 -12.22 14.22 2.68
CA THR A 305 -11.56 15.13 1.74
C THR A 305 -12.57 15.93 0.92
N ALA A 306 -13.64 15.29 0.46
CA ALA A 306 -14.72 15.95 -0.28
C ALA A 306 -15.55 16.90 0.60
N ALA A 307 -15.70 16.57 1.88
CA ALA A 307 -16.40 17.37 2.89
C ALA A 307 -15.52 18.49 3.51
N GLU A 308 -14.23 18.56 3.17
CA GLU A 308 -13.24 19.46 3.78
C GLU A 308 -13.06 19.21 5.30
N GLU A 309 -13.19 17.95 5.72
CA GLU A 309 -13.02 17.50 7.10
C GLU A 309 -11.61 16.95 7.36
N SER A 310 -11.26 16.80 8.64
CA SER A 310 -9.95 16.28 9.05
C SER A 310 -9.78 14.80 8.69
N VAL A 311 -8.82 14.50 7.82
CA VAL A 311 -8.37 13.13 7.53
C VAL A 311 -7.48 12.58 8.66
N SER A 312 -6.78 13.44 9.41
CA SER A 312 -5.81 13.01 10.42
C SER A 312 -6.44 12.22 11.57
N SER A 313 -7.72 12.45 11.87
CA SER A 313 -8.42 11.72 12.92
C SER A 313 -8.70 10.24 12.57
N LEU A 314 -8.38 9.79 11.35
CA LEU A 314 -8.43 8.36 10.98
C LEU A 314 -7.26 7.57 11.57
N PHE A 315 -6.26 8.25 12.11
CA PHE A 315 -5.04 7.64 12.61
C PHE A 315 -5.02 7.51 14.12
N ASP A 316 -5.98 8.05 14.86
CA ASP A 316 -6.09 7.92 16.31
C ASP A 316 -6.89 6.66 16.67
#